data_AF-T0Y416-F1
#
_entry.id   AF-T0Y416-F1
#
_cell.length_a   1.000
_cell.length_b   1.000
_cell.length_c   1.000
_cell.angle_alpha   90.00
_cell.angle_beta   90.00
_cell.angle_gamma   90.00
#
_symmetry.space_group_name_H-M   'P 1'
#
loop_
_entity.id
_entity.type
_entity.pdbx_description
1 polymer ?
#
loop_
_entity_poly.entity_id
_entity_poly.type
_entity_poly.pdbx_seq_one_letter_code
_entity_poly.pdbx_strand_id
1 'polypeptide(L)'
;GPVSLVVSVSVVFAVVIGAVSFAGSGIAYAKLQEMMRGTPITYPGQQPVNGAVAAAIVVLGVLIVVSGIGIIGLWGLLLLALVLGVAFVLPIGGADMPVVISMLNAFTGLAVAGDGFVLGNPVLIVGGTLVGASGTFLTK
;
A
#
# COMPACT_ATOMS: atom_id res chain seq x y z
N GLY A 1 13.15 -24.96 -3.77
CA GLY A 1 13.59 -24.46 -5.09
C GLY A 1 13.57 -22.95 -5.07
N PRO A 2 14.26 -22.25 -5.98
CA PRO A 2 14.14 -20.80 -6.07
C PRO A 2 12.66 -20.46 -6.32
N VAL A 3 12.13 -19.55 -5.49
CA VAL A 3 10.79 -18.99 -5.70
C VAL A 3 10.78 -18.32 -7.07
N SER A 4 9.71 -18.48 -7.86
CA SER A 4 9.67 -17.86 -9.18
C SER A 4 9.79 -16.34 -9.05
N LEU A 5 10.39 -15.71 -10.06
CA LEU A 5 10.52 -14.24 -10.09
C LEU A 5 9.15 -13.57 -9.96
N VAL A 6 8.15 -14.13 -10.63
CA VAL A 6 6.76 -13.68 -10.57
C VAL A 6 6.26 -13.68 -9.13
N VAL A 7 6.39 -14.80 -8.41
CA VAL A 7 5.94 -14.90 -7.02
C VAL A 7 6.70 -13.92 -6.11
N SER A 8 8.01 -13.77 -6.28
CA SER A 8 8.81 -12.86 -5.45
C SER A 8 8.40 -11.40 -5.63
N VAL A 9 8.19 -10.98 -6.88
CA VAL A 9 7.70 -9.63 -7.19
C VAL A 9 6.26 -9.44 -6.69
N SER A 10 5.40 -10.43 -6.88
CA SER A 10 4.00 -10.39 -6.41
C SER A 10 3.90 -10.28 -4.89
N VAL A 11 4.75 -11.00 -4.13
CA VAL A 11 4.80 -10.88 -2.66
C VAL A 11 5.20 -9.47 -2.24
N VAL A 12 6.29 -8.94 -2.80
CA VAL A 12 6.76 -7.57 -2.47
C VAL A 12 5.68 -6.54 -2.81
N PHE A 13 5.05 -6.67 -3.97
CA PHE A 13 3.97 -5.78 -4.40
C PHE A 13 2.75 -5.85 -3.47
N ALA A 14 2.27 -7.05 -3.17
CA ALA A 14 1.10 -7.25 -2.30
C ALA A 14 1.34 -6.71 -0.89
N VAL A 15 2.53 -6.96 -0.32
CA VAL A 15 2.91 -6.44 1.01
C VAL A 15 2.92 -4.92 1.01
N VAL A 16 3.56 -4.28 0.03
CA VAL A 16 3.67 -2.81 -0.01
C VAL A 16 2.30 -2.16 -0.19
N ILE A 17 1.55 -2.57 -1.22
CA ILE A 17 0.26 -1.96 -1.55
C ILE A 17 -0.78 -2.25 -0.46
N GLY A 18 -0.80 -3.48 0.05
CA GLY A 18 -1.70 -3.89 1.14
C GLY A 18 -1.43 -3.12 2.43
N ALA A 19 -0.16 -2.97 2.82
CA ALA A 19 0.20 -2.23 4.03
C ALA A 19 -0.09 -0.73 3.92
N VAL A 20 0.21 -0.11 2.77
CA VAL A 20 -0.13 1.29 2.51
C VAL A 20 -1.64 1.50 2.59
N SER A 21 -2.43 0.61 1.96
CA SER A 21 -3.89 0.68 2.00
C SER A 21 -4.44 0.51 3.41
N PHE A 22 -3.95 -0.48 4.15
CA PHE A 22 -4.37 -0.77 5.52
C PHE A 22 -4.11 0.41 6.46
N ALA A 23 -2.86 0.90 6.50
CA ALA A 23 -2.49 2.02 7.34
C ALA A 23 -3.22 3.31 6.95
N GLY A 24 -3.31 3.60 5.65
CA GLY A 24 -4.03 4.76 5.14
C GLY A 24 -5.52 4.73 5.49
N SER A 25 -6.16 3.57 5.37
CA SER A 25 -7.58 3.40 5.72
C SER A 25 -7.83 3.59 7.21
N GLY A 26 -6.88 3.17 8.06
CA GLY A 26 -6.93 3.43 9.50
C GLY A 26 -6.92 4.93 9.83
N ILE A 27 -6.07 5.73 9.16
CA ILE A 27 -6.04 7.19 9.33
C ILE A 27 -7.31 7.84 8.79
N ALA A 28 -7.80 7.41 7.63
CA ALA A 28 -9.04 7.92 7.06
C ALA A 28 -10.23 7.66 8.00
N TYR A 29 -10.33 6.44 8.55
CA TYR A 29 -11.32 6.07 9.56
C TYR A 29 -11.22 6.98 10.80
N ALA A 30 -10.01 7.12 11.37
CA ALA A 30 -9.81 7.91 12.59
C ALA A 30 -10.20 9.38 12.40
N LYS A 31 -9.96 9.96 11.22
CA LYS A 31 -10.37 11.33 10.89
C LYS A 31 -11.89 11.48 10.71
N LEU A 32 -12.55 10.52 10.06
CA LEU A 32 -14.00 10.53 9.86
C LEU A 32 -14.79 10.26 11.15
N GLN A 33 -14.22 9.49 12.07
CA GLN A 33 -14.79 9.26 13.40
C GLN A 33 -14.42 10.34 14.42
N GLU A 34 -13.79 11.43 13.98
CA GLU A 34 -13.34 12.54 14.83
C GLU A 34 -12.39 12.12 15.97
N MET A 35 -11.83 10.90 15.91
CA MET A 35 -10.77 10.42 16.80
C MET A 35 -9.45 11.15 16.53
N MET A 36 -9.29 11.69 15.32
CA MET A 36 -8.22 12.58 14.90
C MET A 36 -8.80 13.84 14.27
N ARG A 37 -8.02 14.93 14.27
CA ARG A 37 -8.41 16.18 13.60
C ARG A 37 -8.64 15.93 12.10
N GLY A 38 -9.79 16.37 11.60
CA GLY A 38 -10.13 16.32 10.17
C GLY A 38 -9.34 17.31 9.32
N THR A 39 -8.66 18.30 9.90
CA THR A 39 -7.78 19.23 9.15
C THR A 39 -6.53 18.51 8.63
N PRO A 40 -5.97 18.91 7.47
CA PRO A 40 -4.65 18.46 7.02
C PRO A 40 -3.59 18.51 8.13
N ILE A 41 -2.90 17.40 8.36
CA ILE A 41 -1.78 17.32 9.32
C ILE A 41 -0.50 17.18 8.50
N THR A 42 0.30 18.24 8.50
CA THR A 42 1.59 18.30 7.79
C THR A 42 2.74 18.44 8.78
N TYR A 43 3.94 18.07 8.35
CA TYR A 43 5.16 18.17 9.15
C TYR A 43 6.32 18.73 8.29
N PRO A 44 7.33 19.37 8.90
CA PRO A 44 8.41 20.00 8.14
C PRO A 44 9.20 18.95 7.36
N GLY A 45 9.39 19.18 6.05
CA GLY A 45 10.12 18.25 5.18
C GLY A 45 9.33 17.01 4.75
N GLN A 46 8.00 17.05 4.78
CA GLN A 46 7.17 15.89 4.43
C GLN A 46 7.46 15.28 3.05
N GLN A 47 7.61 16.12 2.01
CA GLN A 47 7.91 15.64 0.65
C GLN A 47 9.23 14.86 0.57
N PRO A 48 10.39 15.42 1.02
CA PRO A 48 11.63 14.66 0.98
C PRO A 48 11.64 13.44 1.92
N VAL A 49 10.97 13.51 3.08
CA VAL A 49 10.87 12.35 4.00
C VAL A 49 10.05 11.22 3.38
N ASN A 50 8.87 11.52 2.84
CA ASN A 50 8.02 10.54 2.16
C ASN A 50 8.75 9.95 0.94
N GLY A 51 9.46 10.79 0.17
CA GLY A 51 10.29 10.35 -0.95
C GLY A 51 11.41 9.40 -0.53
N ALA A 52 12.10 9.70 0.57
CA ALA A 52 13.14 8.84 1.11
C ALA A 52 12.59 7.49 1.60
N VAL A 53 11.44 7.49 2.28
CA VAL A 53 10.77 6.24 2.71
C VAL A 53 10.33 5.41 1.49
N ALA A 54 9.74 6.05 0.48
CA ALA A 54 9.35 5.37 -0.75
C ALA A 54 10.57 4.78 -1.49
N ALA A 55 11.68 5.52 -1.57
CA ALA A 55 12.92 5.00 -2.14
C ALA A 55 13.48 3.81 -1.34
N ALA A 56 13.44 3.87 0.00
CA ALA A 56 13.85 2.76 0.85
C ALA A 56 13.00 1.50 0.63
N ILE A 57 11.68 1.66 0.46
CA ILE A 57 10.77 0.55 0.11
C ILE A 57 11.16 -0.08 -1.23
N VAL A 58 11.43 0.73 -2.25
CA VAL A 58 11.84 0.22 -3.58
C VAL A 58 13.17 -0.52 -3.49
N VAL A 59 14.18 0.06 -2.84
CA VAL A 59 15.50 -0.57 -2.67
C VAL A 59 15.37 -1.89 -1.91
N LEU A 60 14.65 -1.90 -0.79
CA LEU A 60 14.45 -3.12 0.01
C LEU A 60 13.65 -4.17 -0.77
N GLY A 61 12.63 -3.77 -1.52
CA GLY A 61 11.86 -4.66 -2.39
C GLY A 61 12.73 -5.33 -3.46
N VAL A 62 13.60 -4.56 -4.12
CA VAL A 62 14.56 -5.10 -5.10
C VAL A 62 15.55 -6.05 -4.41
N LEU A 63 16.07 -5.71 -3.24
CA LEU A 63 16.96 -6.58 -2.47
C LEU A 63 16.31 -7.91 -2.10
N ILE A 64 15.02 -7.90 -1.70
CA ILE A 64 14.24 -9.12 -1.40
C ILE A 64 14.08 -9.98 -2.67
N VAL A 65 13.79 -9.37 -3.82
CA VAL A 65 13.64 -10.12 -5.08
C VAL A 65 14.95 -10.75 -5.54
N VAL A 66 16.08 -10.04 -5.40
CA VAL A 66 17.40 -10.52 -5.87
C VAL A 66 18.03 -11.51 -4.88
N SER A 67 17.93 -11.24 -3.58
CA SER A 67 18.60 -12.03 -2.53
C SER A 67 17.73 -13.18 -1.99
N GLY A 68 16.45 -13.21 -2.38
CA GLY A 68 15.46 -14.16 -1.88
C GLY A 68 14.62 -13.62 -0.72
N ILE A 69 13.45 -14.23 -0.53
CA ILE A 69 12.48 -13.83 0.47
C ILE A 69 12.97 -14.21 1.87
N GLY A 70 13.49 -13.23 2.59
CA GLY A 70 13.85 -13.34 4.00
C GLY A 70 12.80 -12.72 4.92
N ILE A 71 12.48 -13.40 6.03
CA ILE A 71 11.47 -12.93 7.00
C ILE A 71 11.78 -11.53 7.55
N ILE A 72 13.04 -11.24 7.85
CA ILE A 72 13.49 -9.94 8.36
C ILE A 72 13.26 -8.84 7.32
N GLY A 73 13.56 -9.12 6.05
CA GLY A 73 13.35 -8.19 4.94
C GLY A 73 11.86 -7.87 4.77
N LEU A 74 10.99 -8.88 4.84
CA LEU A 74 9.54 -8.69 4.74
C LEU A 74 8.98 -7.86 5.91
N TRP A 75 9.42 -8.09 7.15
CA TRP A 75 9.01 -7.25 8.28
C TRP A 75 9.47 -5.80 8.14
N GLY A 76 10.71 -5.59 7.66
CA GLY A 76 11.21 -4.25 7.37
C GLY A 76 10.39 -3.55 6.28
N LEU A 77 10.07 -4.26 5.19
CA LEU A 77 9.25 -3.76 4.10
C LEU A 77 7.83 -3.40 4.56
N LEU A 78 7.21 -4.29 5.35
CA LEU A 78 5.90 -4.09 5.95
C LEU A 78 5.87 -2.81 6.81
N LEU A 79 6.83 -2.65 7.72
CA LEU A 79 6.89 -1.48 8.61
C LEU A 79 7.06 -0.18 7.83
N LEU A 80 7.95 -0.15 6.84
CA LEU A 80 8.14 1.03 6.00
C LEU A 80 6.87 1.37 5.21
N ALA A 81 6.19 0.36 4.65
CA ALA A 81 4.96 0.55 3.90
C ALA A 81 3.80 1.03 4.80
N LEU A 82 3.69 0.55 6.04
CA LEU A 82 2.74 1.07 7.03
C LEU A 82 3.02 2.54 7.35
N VAL A 83 4.28 2.90 7.59
CA VAL A 83 4.69 4.30 7.82
C VAL A 83 4.34 5.17 6.63
N LEU A 84 4.63 4.71 5.41
CA LEU A 84 4.29 5.43 4.18
C LEU A 84 2.77 5.60 4.06
N GLY A 85 1.97 4.58 4.35
CA GLY A 85 0.50 4.67 4.32
C GLY A 85 -0.05 5.71 5.27
N VAL A 86 0.47 5.76 6.51
CA VAL A 86 0.12 6.83 7.47
C VAL A 86 0.52 8.20 6.93
N ALA A 87 1.78 8.34 6.49
CA ALA A 87 2.33 9.61 6.01
C ALA A 87 1.70 10.10 4.69
N PHE A 88 1.11 9.20 3.91
CA PHE A 88 0.40 9.48 2.67
C PHE A 88 -1.00 10.08 2.94
N VAL A 89 -1.74 9.59 3.93
CA VAL A 89 -3.11 10.06 4.23
C VAL A 89 -3.15 11.22 5.25
N LEU A 90 -2.12 11.37 6.09
CA LEU A 90 -1.99 12.47 7.05
C LEU A 90 -2.24 13.89 6.49
N PRO A 91 -1.67 14.30 5.33
CA PRO A 91 -1.84 15.65 4.80
C PRO A 91 -3.21 15.89 4.15
N ILE A 92 -4.05 14.87 4.03
CA ILE A 92 -5.33 14.99 3.32
C ILE A 92 -6.41 15.47 4.28
N GLY A 93 -7.22 16.44 3.84
CA GLY A 93 -8.31 16.99 4.64
C GLY A 93 -9.50 16.02 4.73
N GLY A 94 -10.31 16.15 5.79
CA GLY A 94 -11.51 15.35 6.04
C GLY A 94 -12.54 15.43 4.91
N ALA A 95 -12.66 16.61 4.29
CA ALA A 95 -13.54 16.83 3.15
C ALA A 95 -13.16 15.98 1.92
N ASP A 96 -11.87 15.70 1.73
CA ASP A 96 -11.35 14.93 0.59
C ASP A 96 -11.25 13.42 0.90
N MET A 97 -11.54 13.00 2.13
CA MET A 97 -11.42 11.60 2.57
C MET A 97 -12.22 10.59 1.72
N PRO A 98 -13.45 10.89 1.24
CA PRO A 98 -14.17 9.93 0.39
C PRO A 98 -13.40 9.52 -0.88
N VAL A 99 -12.67 10.47 -1.49
CA VAL A 99 -11.83 10.21 -2.67
C VAL A 99 -10.65 9.31 -2.29
N VAL A 100 -10.01 9.60 -1.16
CA VAL A 100 -8.90 8.79 -0.64
C VAL A 100 -9.34 7.37 -0.33
N ILE A 101 -10.51 7.18 0.27
CA ILE A 101 -11.05 5.85 0.59
C ILE A 101 -11.28 5.04 -0.69
N SER A 102 -11.82 5.66 -1.74
CA SER A 102 -11.97 5.01 -3.06
C SER A 102 -10.62 4.58 -3.64
N MET A 103 -9.61 5.44 -3.56
CA MET A 103 -8.26 5.14 -4.02
C MET A 103 -7.61 4.00 -3.20
N LEU A 104 -7.76 4.01 -1.88
CA LEU A 104 -7.25 2.94 -1.01
C LEU A 104 -7.97 1.62 -1.29
N ASN A 105 -9.27 1.63 -1.60
CA ASN A 105 -10.00 0.45 -2.03
C ASN A 105 -9.45 -0.13 -3.36
N ALA A 106 -9.06 0.74 -4.30
CA ALA A 106 -8.36 0.32 -5.51
C ALA A 106 -7.03 -0.39 -5.20
N PHE A 107 -6.26 0.16 -4.25
CA PHE A 107 -5.01 -0.45 -3.77
C PHE A 107 -5.26 -1.82 -3.14
N THR A 108 -6.30 -1.97 -2.33
CA THR A 108 -6.66 -3.28 -1.75
C THR A 108 -6.97 -4.31 -2.85
N GLY A 109 -7.70 -3.91 -3.89
CA GLY A 109 -7.94 -4.77 -5.07
C GLY A 109 -6.65 -5.19 -5.77
N LEU A 110 -5.73 -4.26 -6.00
CA LEU A 110 -4.41 -4.54 -6.58
C LEU A 110 -3.58 -5.50 -5.70
N ALA A 111 -3.60 -5.32 -4.37
CA ALA A 111 -2.91 -6.22 -3.45
C ALA A 111 -3.46 -7.65 -3.52
N VAL A 112 -4.79 -7.80 -3.55
CA VAL A 112 -5.46 -9.10 -3.71
C VAL A 112 -5.12 -9.76 -5.05
N ALA A 113 -5.01 -8.98 -6.13
CA ALA A 113 -4.54 -9.50 -7.41
C ALA A 113 -3.10 -10.02 -7.33
N GLY A 114 -2.23 -9.30 -6.61
CA GLY A 114 -0.87 -9.72 -6.28
C GLY A 114 -0.84 -11.07 -5.55
N ASP A 115 -1.63 -11.22 -4.50
CA ASP A 115 -1.78 -12.49 -3.76
C ASP A 115 -2.32 -13.62 -4.64
N GLY A 116 -3.16 -13.30 -5.61
CA GLY A 116 -3.62 -14.25 -6.61
C GLY A 116 -2.49 -14.87 -7.43
N PHE A 117 -1.48 -14.09 -7.80
CA PHE A 117 -0.28 -14.63 -8.47
C PHE A 117 0.59 -15.47 -7.53
N VAL A 118 0.66 -15.09 -6.24
CA VAL A 118 1.41 -15.85 -5.22
C VAL A 118 0.78 -17.23 -5.00
N LEU A 119 -0.55 -17.28 -4.92
CA LEU A 119 -1.32 -18.50 -4.65
C LEU A 119 -1.67 -19.30 -5.91
N GLY A 120 -1.39 -18.76 -7.10
CA GLY A 120 -1.83 -19.35 -8.37
C GLY A 120 -3.35 -19.41 -8.52
N ASN A 121 -4.07 -18.47 -7.90
CA ASN A 121 -5.53 -18.45 -7.85
C ASN A 121 -6.12 -17.43 -8.85
N PRO A 122 -6.71 -17.90 -9.98
CA PRO A 122 -7.26 -17.00 -11.00
C PRO A 122 -8.44 -16.16 -10.49
N VAL A 123 -9.19 -16.62 -9.49
CA VAL A 123 -10.31 -15.87 -8.92
C VAL A 123 -9.80 -14.62 -8.20
N LEU A 124 -8.70 -14.73 -7.45
CA LEU A 124 -8.09 -13.58 -6.77
C LEU A 124 -7.45 -12.61 -7.77
N ILE A 125 -6.83 -13.12 -8.84
CA ILE A 125 -6.27 -12.29 -9.92
C ILE A 125 -7.38 -11.48 -10.60
N VAL A 126 -8.44 -12.15 -11.07
CA VAL A 126 -9.53 -11.49 -11.80
C VAL A 126 -10.35 -10.59 -10.86
N GLY A 127 -10.73 -11.09 -9.69
CA GLY A 127 -11.48 -10.31 -8.72
C GLY A 127 -10.72 -9.07 -8.24
N GLY A 128 -9.45 -9.22 -7.90
CA GLY A 128 -8.59 -8.13 -7.44
C GLY A 128 -8.37 -7.06 -8.51
N THR A 129 -8.09 -7.47 -9.75
CA THR A 129 -7.91 -6.52 -10.87
C THR A 129 -9.18 -5.76 -11.21
N LEU A 130 -10.36 -6.39 -11.14
CA LEU A 130 -11.65 -5.72 -11.35
C LEU A 130 -11.94 -4.67 -10.27
N VAL A 131 -11.70 -5.00 -8.99
CA VAL A 131 -11.85 -4.04 -7.88
C VAL A 131 -10.84 -2.90 -8.01
N GLY A 132 -9.58 -3.23 -8.32
CA GLY A 132 -8.53 -2.25 -8.54
C GLY A 132 -8.87 -1.26 -9.66
N ALA A 133 -9.30 -1.77 -10.81
CA ALA A 133 -9.68 -0.95 -11.96
C ALA A 133 -10.87 -0.05 -11.64
N SER A 134 -11.95 -0.58 -11.05
CA SER A 134 -13.14 0.20 -10.71
C SER A 134 -12.85 1.36 -9.75
N GLY A 135 -12.00 1.13 -8.74
CA GLY A 135 -11.59 2.19 -7.81
C GLY A 135 -10.78 3.32 -8.49
N THR A 136 -9.87 2.99 -9.40
CA THR A 136 -9.14 4.02 -10.18
C THR A 136 -10.04 4.85 -11.10
N PHE A 137 -11.11 4.28 -11.64
CA PHE A 137 -12.08 5.01 -12.47
C PHE A 137 -13.00 5.95 -11.66
N LEU A 138 -13.28 5.63 -10.38
CA LEU A 138 -14.08 6.43 -9.45
C LEU A 138 -13.30 7.59 -8.81
N THR A 139 -11.98 7.69 -9.03
CA THR A 139 -11.11 8.74 -8.44
C THR A 139 -10.93 9.95 -9.36
N LYS A 140 -11.83 10.15 -10.34
CA LYS A 140 -11.87 11.34 -11.21
C LYS A 140 -13.01 12.27 -10.85
#